data_AF-A0A7S3I792-F1
#
_entry.id   AF-A0A7S3I792-F1
#
_cell.length_a   1.000
_cell.length_b   1.000
_cell.length_c   1.000
_cell.angle_alpha   90.00
_cell.angle_beta   90.00
_cell.angle_gamma   90.00
#
_symmetry.space_group_name_H-M   'P 1'
#
loop_
_entity.id
_entity.type
_entity.pdbx_description
1 polymer ?
#
loop_
_entity_poly.entity_id
_entity_poly.type
_entity_poly.pdbx_seq_one_letter_code
_entity_poly.pdbx_strand_id
1 'polypeptide(L)'
;MLSFGRNTFRATRSARPLLKANPMMHAPLRTFGAMDEINRDLFEHKFTSDMEFQSSFDKIKCFRVLDEEGNVVTPGYDTKISDDDLMKMYDKMVTINEADVVYNAAQRQARISFYMTQLGEEASGIGTAAALKDHDLIFPQ
;
A
#
# COMPACT_ATOMS: atom_id res chain seq x y z
N MET A 1 -48.99 34.94 28.11
CA MET A 1 -49.16 34.72 29.56
C MET A 1 -47.95 33.94 30.03
N LEU A 2 -46.93 34.44 30.73
CA LEU A 2 -46.60 35.73 31.36
C LEU A 2 -45.09 35.95 31.19
N SER A 3 -44.72 37.20 30.92
CA SER A 3 -43.37 37.76 30.96
C SER A 3 -42.85 37.82 32.40
N PHE A 4 -41.53 37.80 32.62
CA PHE A 4 -40.83 38.83 33.40
C PHE A 4 -39.30 38.63 33.31
N GLY A 5 -38.62 39.59 32.69
CA GLY A 5 -37.17 39.77 32.81
C GLY A 5 -36.82 40.84 33.84
N ARG A 6 -35.53 40.91 34.19
CA ARG A 6 -34.68 42.10 34.50
C ARG A 6 -33.49 41.66 35.37
N ASN A 7 -32.27 41.89 34.89
CA ASN A 7 -31.28 42.88 35.40
C ASN A 7 -30.71 42.50 36.78
N THR A 8 -29.42 42.62 37.11
CA THR A 8 -28.32 43.44 36.61
C THR A 8 -27.05 43.00 37.37
N PHE A 9 -25.90 43.50 36.92
CA PHE A 9 -24.79 44.05 37.71
C PHE A 9 -23.39 43.45 37.45
N ARG A 10 -22.48 44.37 37.14
CA ARG A 10 -21.09 44.21 36.70
C ARG A 10 -20.20 44.62 37.88
N ALA A 11 -19.18 43.84 38.22
CA ALA A 11 -18.06 44.24 39.09
C ALA A 11 -16.87 43.29 38.78
N THR A 12 -15.86 43.68 38.00
CA THR A 12 -14.63 44.42 38.36
C THR A 12 -13.81 43.84 39.51
N ARG A 13 -12.52 43.63 39.19
CA ARG A 13 -11.31 43.64 40.04
C ARG A 13 -10.95 42.39 40.86
N SER A 14 -9.80 41.84 40.45
CA SER A 14 -8.62 41.49 41.25
C SER A 14 -8.82 40.81 42.61
N ALA A 15 -8.22 39.64 42.78
CA ALA A 15 -7.00 39.46 43.56
C ALA A 15 -6.69 37.96 43.66
N ARG A 16 -5.41 37.60 43.52
CA ARG A 16 -4.90 36.26 43.83
C ARG A 16 -5.14 35.93 45.30
N PRO A 17 -5.26 34.65 45.63
CA PRO A 17 -4.56 34.12 46.78
C PRO A 17 -3.65 32.95 46.35
N LEU A 18 -2.35 33.10 46.61
CA LEU A 18 -1.43 31.99 46.75
C LEU A 18 -1.49 31.54 48.21
N LEU A 19 -1.79 30.28 48.50
CA LEU A 19 -0.89 29.46 49.30
C LEU A 19 -1.30 27.98 49.30
N LYS A 20 -0.26 27.15 49.26
CA LYS A 20 -0.23 25.69 49.10
C LYS A 20 -0.75 24.96 50.35
N ALA A 21 -1.39 23.82 50.13
CA ALA A 21 -1.39 22.70 51.07
C ALA A 21 -0.78 21.46 50.37
N ASN A 22 -0.05 20.69 51.17
CA ASN A 22 1.07 19.82 50.79
C ASN A 22 0.60 18.36 50.52
N PRO A 23 1.48 17.35 50.34
CA PRO A 23 1.45 16.44 49.20
C PRO A 23 0.89 15.03 49.49
N MET A 24 0.81 14.25 48.41
CA MET A 24 0.70 12.79 48.32
C MET A 24 -0.66 12.15 48.58
N MET A 25 -1.36 11.84 47.50
CA MET A 25 -1.92 10.49 47.27
C MET A 25 -1.78 10.18 45.78
N HIS A 26 -0.88 9.25 45.47
CA HIS A 26 -0.60 8.75 44.13
C HIS A 26 -1.80 7.89 43.67
N ALA A 27 -2.55 8.36 42.68
CA ALA A 27 -3.47 7.49 41.94
C ALA A 27 -2.70 6.94 40.73
N PRO A 28 -2.52 5.62 40.57
CA PRO A 28 -1.81 5.08 39.43
C PRO A 28 -2.70 5.27 38.20
N LEU A 29 -2.27 6.15 37.30
CA LEU A 29 -2.76 6.15 35.93
C LEU A 29 -2.39 4.78 35.35
N ARG A 30 -3.38 3.92 35.08
CA ARG A 30 -3.13 2.65 34.39
C ARG A 30 -2.72 2.97 32.96
N THR A 31 -1.42 3.03 32.72
CA THR A 31 -0.83 3.13 31.38
C THR A 31 -1.15 1.82 30.64
N PHE A 32 -2.23 1.84 29.86
CA PHE A 32 -2.49 0.82 28.84
C PHE A 32 -1.55 1.11 27.66
N GLY A 33 -0.56 0.24 27.47
CA GLY A 33 0.19 0.10 26.21
C GLY A 33 1.14 1.26 25.88
N ALA A 34 2.38 0.91 25.55
CA ALA A 34 3.33 1.80 24.91
C ALA A 34 2.87 2.16 23.48
N MET A 35 1.84 3.00 23.36
CA MET A 35 1.25 3.47 22.09
C MET A 35 1.15 5.00 22.05
N ASP A 36 1.85 5.71 22.93
CA ASP A 36 1.82 7.18 23.03
C ASP A 36 3.13 7.85 22.55
N GLU A 37 4.15 7.06 22.21
CA GLU A 37 5.36 7.57 21.56
C GLU A 37 5.18 7.53 20.05
N ILE A 38 4.50 8.55 19.51
CA ILE A 38 4.52 8.83 18.08
C ILE A 38 5.97 9.25 17.76
N ASN A 39 6.70 8.39 17.02
CA ASN A 39 8.01 8.74 16.50
C ASN A 39 7.85 9.87 15.47
N ARG A 40 8.09 11.11 15.92
CA ARG A 40 7.93 12.34 15.11
C ARG A 40 9.03 12.53 14.07
N ASP A 41 10.09 11.72 14.10
CA ASP A 41 11.24 11.86 13.20
C ASP A 41 11.08 11.02 11.92
N LEU A 42 10.24 9.96 11.93
CA LEU A 42 10.06 9.07 10.79
C LEU A 42 9.01 9.55 9.77
N PHE A 43 8.13 10.47 10.17
CA PHE A 43 7.07 10.98 9.31
C PHE A 43 6.84 12.48 9.55
N GLU A 44 7.30 13.33 8.64
CA GLU A 44 6.91 14.74 8.60
C GLU A 44 5.42 14.84 8.26
N HIS A 45 4.57 14.89 9.28
CA HIS A 45 3.15 15.12 9.09
C HIS A 45 2.87 16.61 8.86
N LYS A 46 2.50 16.96 7.63
CA LYS A 46 1.95 18.29 7.32
C LYS A 46 0.46 18.29 7.64
N PHE A 47 0.10 18.87 8.79
CA PHE A 47 -1.29 19.07 9.17
C PHE A 47 -1.87 20.28 8.43
N THR A 48 -3.09 20.15 7.91
CA THR A 48 -3.86 21.26 7.36
C THR A 48 -5.22 21.33 8.07
N SER A 49 -5.69 22.54 8.33
CA SER A 49 -7.02 22.82 8.89
C SER A 49 -8.08 23.02 7.79
N ASP A 50 -7.63 23.07 6.54
CA ASP A 50 -8.45 23.37 5.37
C ASP A 50 -8.89 22.06 4.69
N MET A 51 -10.19 21.95 4.39
CA MET A 51 -10.76 20.78 3.72
C MET A 51 -10.72 20.98 2.20
N GLU A 52 -9.70 20.42 1.57
CA GLU A 52 -9.54 20.43 0.11
C GLU A 52 -9.85 19.06 -0.50
N PHE A 53 -10.88 19.00 -1.34
CA PHE A 53 -11.20 17.79 -2.11
C PHE A 53 -10.43 17.80 -3.43
N GLN A 54 -9.44 16.92 -3.55
CA GLN A 54 -8.75 16.71 -4.82
C GLN A 54 -9.53 15.69 -5.65
N SER A 55 -10.01 16.12 -6.83
CA SER A 55 -10.81 15.27 -7.72
C SER A 55 -9.96 14.32 -8.56
N SER A 56 -8.68 14.62 -8.76
CA SER A 56 -7.74 13.77 -9.47
C SER A 56 -6.31 14.07 -9.03
N PHE A 57 -5.50 13.03 -8.92
CA PHE A 57 -4.06 13.13 -8.76
C PHE A 57 -3.38 12.75 -10.07
N ASP A 58 -2.19 13.28 -10.30
CA ASP A 58 -1.34 12.80 -11.39
C ASP A 58 -0.97 11.34 -11.13
N LYS A 59 -1.27 10.48 -12.10
CA LYS A 59 -0.96 9.05 -12.01
C LYS A 59 0.52 8.82 -12.25
N ILE A 60 1.08 7.85 -11.53
CA ILE A 60 2.44 7.37 -11.79
C ILE A 60 2.49 6.80 -13.21
N LYS A 61 3.52 7.17 -13.96
CA LYS A 61 3.72 6.72 -15.35
C LYS A 61 4.16 5.25 -15.38
N CYS A 62 3.57 4.46 -16.27
CA CYS A 62 3.96 3.07 -16.49
C CYS A 62 5.20 2.98 -17.39
N PHE A 63 6.23 2.26 -16.93
CA PHE A 63 7.41 1.98 -17.73
C PHE A 63 7.13 0.87 -18.76
N ARG A 64 7.66 1.01 -19.97
CA ARG A 64 7.45 0.07 -21.09
C ARG A 64 8.69 -0.01 -21.97
N VAL A 65 9.03 -1.22 -22.43
CA VAL A 65 10.15 -1.48 -23.35
C VAL A 65 9.67 -1.82 -24.76
N LEU A 66 8.62 -2.62 -24.88
CA LEU A 66 8.03 -3.06 -26.15
C LEU A 66 6.64 -2.45 -26.34
N ASP A 67 6.27 -2.14 -27.59
CA ASP A 67 4.88 -1.84 -27.94
C ASP A 67 4.06 -3.12 -28.20
N GLU A 68 2.79 -2.95 -28.60
CA GLU A 68 1.85 -4.05 -28.87
C GLU A 68 2.21 -4.85 -30.15
N GLU A 69 3.00 -4.25 -31.04
CA GLU A 69 3.48 -4.89 -32.27
C GLU A 69 4.82 -5.60 -32.06
N GLY A 70 5.43 -5.46 -30.87
CA GLY A 70 6.71 -6.04 -30.52
C GLY A 70 7.92 -5.18 -30.89
N ASN A 71 7.72 -3.92 -31.28
CA ASN A 71 8.82 -2.99 -31.55
C ASN A 71 9.39 -2.42 -30.24
N VAL A 72 10.70 -2.21 -30.22
CA VAL A 72 11.40 -1.60 -29.07
C VAL A 72 11.15 -0.09 -29.07
N VAL A 73 10.38 0.41 -28.10
CA VAL A 73 10.11 1.84 -27.92
C VAL A 73 11.14 2.53 -27.03
N THR A 74 11.82 1.77 -26.17
CA THR A 74 12.84 2.27 -25.26
C THR A 74 14.19 1.63 -25.62
N PRO A 75 15.01 2.28 -26.46
CA PRO A 75 16.26 1.70 -26.95
C PRO A 75 17.29 1.49 -25.82
N GLY A 76 18.15 0.49 -25.96
CA GLY A 76 19.23 0.18 -25.02
C GLY A 76 18.86 -0.84 -23.92
N TYR A 77 17.63 -1.34 -23.92
CA TYR A 77 17.20 -2.46 -23.07
C TYR A 77 17.19 -3.79 -23.83
N ASP A 78 17.11 -3.74 -25.15
CA ASP A 78 17.14 -4.87 -26.08
C ASP A 78 18.46 -5.66 -26.00
N THR A 79 19.58 -4.99 -25.75
CA THR A 79 20.91 -5.63 -25.68
C THR A 79 21.25 -6.23 -24.31
N LYS A 80 20.34 -6.17 -23.33
CA LYS A 80 20.62 -6.59 -21.95
C LYS A 80 20.37 -8.07 -21.68
N ILE A 81 19.65 -8.74 -22.57
CA ILE A 81 19.25 -10.14 -22.43
C ILE A 81 19.85 -10.90 -23.62
N SER A 82 20.38 -12.08 -23.37
CA SER A 82 20.91 -12.93 -24.44
C SER A 82 19.77 -13.53 -25.27
N ASP A 83 20.01 -13.80 -26.56
CA ASP A 83 19.02 -14.45 -27.44
C ASP A 83 18.58 -15.82 -26.88
N ASP A 84 19.52 -16.57 -26.28
CA ASP A 84 19.23 -17.86 -25.65
C ASP A 84 18.25 -17.72 -24.47
N ASP A 85 18.41 -16.68 -23.65
CA ASP A 85 17.51 -16.46 -22.52
C ASP A 85 16.15 -15.92 -22.97
N LEU A 86 16.11 -15.09 -24.02
CA LEU A 86 14.85 -14.66 -24.65
C LEU A 86 14.06 -15.86 -25.19
N MET A 87 14.74 -16.78 -25.89
CA MET A 87 14.12 -18.00 -26.41
C MET A 87 13.62 -18.90 -25.27
N LYS A 88 14.39 -19.05 -24.19
CA LYS A 88 13.93 -19.80 -23.01
C LYS A 88 12.68 -19.15 -22.40
N MET A 89 12.66 -17.83 -22.23
CA MET A 89 11.49 -17.13 -21.68
C MET A 89 10.25 -17.33 -22.56
N TYR A 90 10.42 -17.23 -23.88
CA TYR A 90 9.35 -17.50 -24.84
C TYR A 90 8.81 -18.93 -24.72
N ASP A 91 9.69 -19.93 -24.72
CA ASP A 91 9.31 -21.33 -24.56
C ASP A 91 8.56 -21.58 -23.25
N LYS A 92 8.96 -20.92 -22.15
CA LYS A 92 8.23 -21.02 -20.87
C LYS A 92 6.85 -20.38 -20.93
N MET A 93 6.69 -19.24 -21.61
CA MET A 93 5.38 -18.57 -21.77
C MET A 93 4.41 -19.46 -22.55
N VAL A 94 4.88 -20.09 -23.63
CA VAL A 94 4.06 -21.04 -24.40
C VAL A 94 3.74 -22.29 -23.58
N THR A 95 4.74 -22.85 -22.88
CA THR A 95 4.57 -24.07 -22.07
C THR A 95 3.50 -23.89 -20.99
N ILE A 96 3.51 -22.75 -20.29
CA ILE A 96 2.55 -22.51 -19.22
C ILE A 96 1.14 -22.26 -19.76
N ASN A 97 1.02 -21.62 -20.93
CA ASN A 97 -0.25 -21.41 -21.61
C ASN A 97 -0.91 -22.75 -22.02
N GLU A 98 -0.12 -23.68 -22.57
CA GLU A 98 -0.61 -25.03 -22.92
C GLU A 98 -0.96 -25.85 -21.66
N ALA A 99 -0.16 -25.73 -20.60
CA ALA A 99 -0.44 -26.39 -19.33
C ALA A 99 -1.77 -25.91 -18.72
N ASP A 100 -2.05 -24.61 -18.80
CA ASP A 100 -3.30 -24.00 -18.33
C ASP A 100 -4.53 -24.63 -19.00
N VAL A 101 -4.48 -24.86 -20.32
CA VAL A 101 -5.57 -25.50 -21.05
C VAL A 101 -5.84 -26.91 -20.51
N VAL A 102 -4.78 -27.70 -20.31
CA VAL A 102 -4.88 -29.08 -19.84
C VAL A 102 -5.41 -29.13 -18.40
N TYR A 103 -4.87 -28.32 -17.50
CA TYR A 103 -5.26 -28.35 -16.09
C TYR A 103 -6.65 -27.77 -15.86
N ASN A 104 -7.05 -26.72 -16.59
CA ASN A 104 -8.41 -26.22 -16.56
C ASN A 104 -9.42 -27.28 -17.06
N ALA A 105 -9.10 -28.01 -18.12
CA ALA A 105 -9.94 -29.12 -18.58
C ALA A 105 -10.01 -30.26 -17.56
N ALA A 106 -8.88 -30.61 -16.93
CA ALA A 106 -8.83 -31.63 -15.88
C ALA A 106 -9.68 -31.24 -14.66
N GLN A 107 -9.71 -29.95 -14.29
CA GLN A 107 -10.56 -29.43 -13.23
C GLN A 107 -12.04 -29.55 -13.57
N ARG A 108 -12.44 -29.21 -14.80
CA ARG A 108 -13.83 -29.36 -15.28
C ARG A 108 -14.31 -30.80 -15.35
N GLN A 109 -13.38 -31.74 -15.49
CA GLN A 109 -13.64 -33.18 -15.43
C GLN A 109 -13.54 -33.76 -14.01
N ALA A 110 -13.35 -32.92 -12.99
CA ALA A 110 -13.14 -33.31 -11.60
C ALA A 110 -11.97 -34.28 -11.38
N ARG A 111 -10.96 -34.27 -12.27
CA ARG A 111 -9.72 -35.04 -12.11
C ARG A 111 -8.78 -34.39 -11.10
N ILE A 112 -8.89 -33.07 -10.93
CA ILE A 112 -8.25 -32.27 -9.87
C ILE A 112 -9.32 -31.37 -9.22
N SER A 113 -9.16 -31.07 -7.94
CA SER A 113 -10.15 -30.31 -7.16
C SER A 113 -10.09 -28.80 -7.39
N PHE A 114 -8.91 -28.24 -7.63
CA PHE A 114 -8.70 -26.80 -7.73
C PHE A 114 -7.60 -26.46 -8.74
N TYR A 115 -7.82 -25.42 -9.54
CA TYR A 115 -6.85 -24.85 -10.46
C TYR A 115 -7.22 -23.38 -10.75
N MET A 116 -6.20 -22.53 -10.93
CA MET A 116 -6.37 -21.14 -11.38
C MET A 116 -5.47 -20.92 -12.60
N THR A 117 -6.04 -20.35 -13.66
CA THR A 117 -5.33 -20.02 -14.90
C THR A 117 -4.57 -18.70 -14.74
N GLN A 118 -3.44 -18.57 -15.41
CA GLN A 118 -2.56 -17.41 -15.43
C GLN A 118 -2.50 -16.73 -16.81
N LEU A 119 -3.50 -16.99 -17.65
CA LEU A 119 -3.66 -16.38 -18.97
C LEU A 119 -3.62 -14.85 -18.89
N GLY A 120 -2.67 -14.24 -19.61
CA GLY A 120 -2.45 -12.80 -19.63
C GLY A 120 -1.44 -12.30 -18.59
N GLU A 121 -0.95 -13.16 -17.70
CA GLU A 121 0.06 -12.84 -16.68
C GLU A 121 1.38 -13.57 -16.89
N GLU A 122 1.55 -14.31 -18.00
CA GLU A 122 2.72 -15.15 -18.26
C GLU A 122 4.02 -14.34 -18.26
N ALA A 123 3.99 -13.17 -18.90
CA ALA A 123 5.14 -12.27 -18.97
C ALA A 123 5.56 -11.72 -17.60
N SER A 124 4.59 -11.50 -16.69
CA SER A 124 4.86 -11.01 -15.34
C SER A 124 5.60 -12.06 -14.53
N GLY A 125 5.10 -13.29 -14.50
CA GLY A 125 5.71 -14.40 -13.75
C GLY A 125 7.08 -14.79 -14.31
N ILE A 126 7.18 -14.99 -15.62
CA ILE A 126 8.43 -15.46 -16.25
C ILE A 126 9.47 -14.34 -16.33
N GLY A 127 9.05 -13.11 -16.63
CA GLY A 127 9.94 -11.94 -16.67
C GLY A 127 10.57 -11.64 -15.31
N THR A 128 9.78 -11.71 -14.24
CA THR A 128 10.32 -11.51 -12.89
C THR A 128 11.24 -12.66 -12.47
N ALA A 129 10.85 -13.91 -12.74
CA ALA A 129 11.68 -15.08 -12.44
C ALA A 129 13.04 -15.06 -13.18
N ALA A 130 13.06 -14.63 -14.45
CA ALA A 130 14.29 -14.52 -15.24
C ALA A 130 15.28 -13.47 -14.70
N ALA A 131 14.79 -12.50 -13.91
CA ALA A 131 15.62 -11.49 -13.27
C ALA A 131 16.21 -11.93 -11.92
N LEU A 132 15.69 -13.03 -11.34
CA LEU A 132 16.14 -13.56 -10.05
C LEU A 132 17.35 -14.49 -10.22
N LYS A 133 18.07 -14.69 -9.11
CA LYS A 133 19.09 -15.74 -8.98
C LYS A 133 18.45 -17.00 -8.41
N ASP A 134 19.06 -18.15 -8.70
CA ASP A 134 18.55 -19.46 -8.27
C ASP A 134 18.37 -19.64 -6.74
N HIS A 135 19.03 -18.80 -5.93
CA HIS A 135 18.94 -18.84 -4.46
C HIS A 135 18.03 -17.77 -3.86
N ASP A 136 17.38 -16.95 -4.70
CA ASP A 136 16.43 -15.95 -4.23
C ASP A 136 15.14 -16.64 -3.76
N LEU A 137 14.55 -16.11 -2.68
CA LEU A 137 13.32 -16.65 -2.10
C LEU A 137 12.09 -16.04 -2.80
N ILE A 138 11.13 -16.89 -3.16
CA ILE A 138 9.86 -16.49 -3.75
C ILE A 138 8.73 -16.81 -2.77
N PHE A 139 7.89 -15.81 -2.49
CA PHE A 139 6.68 -15.96 -1.70
C PHE A 139 5.46 -15.79 -2.61
N PRO A 140 4.71 -16.87 -2.91
CA PRO A 140 3.53 -16.79 -3.77
C PRO A 140 2.36 -16.10 -3.06
N GLN A 141 1.40 -15.60 -3.86
CA GLN A 141 0.17 -14.96 -3.42
C GLN A 141 -0.97 -15.96 -3.22
#